data_AF-A0A7S4EBQ9-F1
#
_entry.id   AF-A0A7S4EBQ9-F1
#
_cell.length_a   1.000
_cell.length_b   1.000
_cell.length_c   1.000
_cell.angle_alpha   90.00
_cell.angle_beta   90.00
_cell.angle_gamma   90.00
#
_symmetry.space_group_name_H-M   'P 1'
#
loop_
_entity.id
_entity.type
_entity.pdbx_description
1 polymer ?
#
loop_
_entity_poly.entity_id
_entity_poly.type
_entity_poly.pdbx_seq_one_letter_code
_entity_poly.pdbx_strand_id
1 'polypeptide(L)'
;ANVPARRRVRRVRRRASQRRAAHHDGSREPIHNTAASAGAAVTAQTPIPKSTVPHAAAHPKMIKGIIIVNNSGQARICKFFQQVHREGYSPEEAQQSVVQQVYKQVSERPDSFCNYLEGSIMQWGDATKLIYRHYATLYFVFAVDKLESDLGILDLIQVFVEALDKCFENVCELDLIFHSDKVHYILDEIVMAGMVLETNIVTILSGVNDQTKLHQKSTSKLNEALGKATSTKMGSPGVR
;
A
#
# COMPACT_ATOMS: atom_id res chain seq x y z
N ALA A 1 28.56 -30.82 -33.99
CA ALA A 1 29.91 -30.52 -33.44
C ALA A 1 30.19 -29.04 -33.65
N ASN A 2 30.61 -28.19 -32.72
CA ASN A 2 31.03 -28.33 -31.33
C ASN A 2 30.89 -26.93 -30.67
N VAL A 3 30.62 -26.90 -29.37
CA VAL A 3 30.43 -25.73 -28.49
C VAL A 3 31.78 -25.08 -28.14
N PRO A 4 31.91 -23.76 -27.87
CA PRO A 4 33.04 -23.25 -27.12
C PRO A 4 32.70 -23.19 -25.61
N ALA A 5 33.26 -24.14 -24.86
CA ALA A 5 33.21 -24.18 -23.40
C ALA A 5 34.37 -23.39 -22.78
N ARG A 6 34.00 -22.48 -21.86
CA ARG A 6 34.64 -22.19 -20.56
C ARG A 6 36.17 -22.26 -20.44
N ARG A 7 36.79 -21.13 -20.08
CA ARG A 7 37.92 -21.08 -19.13
C ARG A 7 38.20 -19.65 -18.67
N ARG A 8 38.00 -19.36 -17.37
CA ARG A 8 39.00 -18.78 -16.45
C ARG A 8 38.39 -18.47 -15.08
N VAL A 9 38.68 -19.36 -14.14
CA VAL A 9 38.68 -19.14 -12.69
C VAL A 9 40.13 -18.87 -12.29
N ARG A 10 40.41 -17.80 -11.52
CA ARG A 10 41.27 -17.81 -10.30
C ARG A 10 41.88 -16.44 -9.95
N ARG A 11 42.01 -16.27 -8.61
CA ARG A 11 42.90 -15.43 -7.77
C ARG A 11 42.31 -14.09 -7.27
N VAL A 12 41.96 -13.92 -5.99
CA VAL A 12 42.70 -14.00 -4.70
C VAL A 12 43.54 -12.74 -4.40
N ARG A 13 43.17 -12.03 -3.32
CA ARG A 13 44.02 -11.36 -2.29
C ARG A 13 43.08 -10.60 -1.31
N ARG A 14 42.86 -10.99 -0.05
CA ARG A 14 43.71 -11.03 1.18
C ARG A 14 44.30 -9.66 1.59
N ARG A 15 43.75 -9.06 2.67
CA ARG A 15 44.34 -8.13 3.68
C ARG A 15 43.26 -7.95 4.76
N ALA A 16 43.30 -8.57 5.95
CA ALA A 16 44.18 -8.36 7.11
C ALA A 16 44.11 -6.93 7.68
N SER A 17 43.61 -6.77 8.93
CA SER A 17 44.11 -5.85 9.97
C SER A 17 43.30 -5.97 11.28
N GLN A 18 43.83 -6.72 12.24
CA GLN A 18 43.55 -6.63 13.67
C GLN A 18 44.25 -5.41 14.29
N ARG A 19 43.64 -4.79 15.31
CA ARG A 19 44.16 -3.99 16.45
C ARG A 19 42.91 -3.48 17.18
N ARG A 20 42.74 -3.47 18.51
CA ARG A 20 43.64 -3.47 19.66
C ARG A 20 42.80 -3.82 20.91
N ALA A 21 43.41 -4.47 21.89
CA ALA A 21 42.91 -4.67 23.25
C ALA A 21 43.50 -3.63 24.22
N ALA A 22 42.77 -3.30 25.29
CA ALA A 22 43.19 -2.74 26.60
C ALA A 22 41.94 -2.25 27.35
N HIS A 23 41.73 -2.28 28.67
CA HIS A 23 42.29 -2.93 29.87
C HIS A 23 41.46 -2.37 31.07
N HIS A 24 41.34 -3.14 32.17
CA HIS A 24 41.01 -2.75 33.58
C HIS A 24 39.61 -2.17 33.92
N ASP A 25 38.82 -2.73 34.85
CA ASP A 25 38.99 -3.04 36.31
C ASP A 25 38.68 -1.84 37.23
N GLY A 26 37.91 -2.07 38.31
CA GLY A 26 37.86 -1.16 39.47
C GLY A 26 36.49 -0.78 40.05
N SER A 27 36.00 -1.63 40.94
CA SER A 27 34.99 -1.50 42.02
C SER A 27 34.78 -0.15 42.77
N ARG A 28 33.59 -0.06 43.43
CA ARG A 28 33.25 0.53 44.78
C ARG A 28 32.48 1.88 44.88
N GLU A 29 31.24 1.75 45.37
CA GLU A 29 30.49 2.62 46.33
C GLU A 29 31.32 2.96 47.60
N PRO A 30 31.09 4.07 48.36
CA PRO A 30 29.84 4.27 49.16
C PRO A 30 29.35 5.71 49.52
N ILE A 31 28.03 5.80 49.77
CA ILE A 31 27.23 6.48 50.83
C ILE A 31 27.89 7.51 51.81
N HIS A 32 27.35 8.76 51.91
CA HIS A 32 26.60 9.36 53.06
C HIS A 32 26.56 10.92 53.11
N ASN A 33 25.33 11.45 53.24
CA ASN A 33 24.80 12.64 53.96
C ASN A 33 25.71 13.82 54.40
N THR A 34 25.19 15.07 54.28
CA THR A 34 24.61 15.87 55.40
C THR A 34 24.01 17.22 54.92
N ALA A 35 23.05 17.73 55.69
CA ALA A 35 21.99 18.72 55.48
C ALA A 35 22.37 20.22 55.42
N ALA A 36 21.43 21.06 54.95
CA ALA A 36 21.07 22.38 55.55
C ALA A 36 19.82 23.05 54.91
N SER A 37 18.69 23.00 55.65
CA SER A 37 17.75 24.07 56.04
C SER A 37 17.46 25.34 55.19
N ALA A 38 16.14 25.58 55.05
CA ALA A 38 15.36 26.84 55.14
C ALA A 38 15.17 27.78 53.93
N GLY A 39 13.90 28.10 53.65
CA GLY A 39 13.48 29.27 52.86
C GLY A 39 12.06 29.14 52.30
N ALA A 40 11.23 30.16 52.50
CA ALA A 40 9.77 30.12 52.40
C ALA A 40 9.14 30.25 50.99
N ALA A 41 7.92 29.70 50.89
CA ALA A 41 6.73 30.14 50.14
C ALA A 41 6.88 30.72 48.71
N VAL A 42 6.10 30.16 47.76
CA VAL A 42 4.99 30.84 47.05
C VAL A 42 4.39 29.86 46.02
N THR A 43 3.06 29.80 46.04
CA THR A 43 2.16 29.02 45.18
C THR A 43 2.47 29.13 43.69
N ALA A 44 2.84 28.02 43.06
CA ALA A 44 2.85 27.85 41.61
C ALA A 44 2.17 26.52 41.27
N GLN A 45 0.98 26.61 40.66
CA GLN A 45 0.28 25.48 40.06
C GLN A 45 1.23 24.80 39.07
N THR A 46 1.67 23.59 39.38
CA THR A 46 2.40 22.73 38.45
C THR A 46 1.44 22.34 37.33
N PRO A 47 1.78 22.53 36.04
CA PRO A 47 0.99 21.98 34.96
C PRO A 47 1.00 20.46 35.10
N ILE A 48 -0.18 19.85 35.09
CA ILE A 48 -0.37 18.41 34.95
C ILE A 48 0.54 17.93 33.80
N PRO A 49 1.43 16.95 33.99
CA PRO A 49 2.17 16.41 32.88
C PRO A 49 1.16 15.80 31.92
N LYS A 50 0.98 16.43 30.74
CA LYS A 50 0.32 15.78 29.62
C LYS A 50 1.10 14.49 29.42
N SER A 51 0.48 13.36 29.75
CA SER A 51 1.00 12.04 29.38
C SER A 51 1.09 12.07 27.86
N THR A 52 2.27 12.41 27.36
CA THR A 52 2.60 12.25 25.96
C THR A 52 2.81 10.76 25.86
N VAL A 53 1.72 10.04 25.66
CA VAL A 53 1.76 8.65 25.26
C VAL A 53 2.68 8.64 24.04
N PRO A 54 3.86 8.01 24.08
CA PRO A 54 4.51 7.68 22.83
C PRO A 54 3.53 6.77 22.13
N HIS A 55 2.83 7.29 21.13
CA HIS A 55 2.02 6.49 20.22
C HIS A 55 3.02 5.68 19.38
N ALA A 56 3.65 4.69 20.02
CA ALA A 56 4.12 3.51 19.34
C ALA A 56 2.85 2.83 18.83
N ALA A 57 2.31 3.37 17.74
CA ALA A 57 1.19 2.79 17.02
C ALA A 57 1.64 1.39 16.65
N ALA A 58 1.02 0.40 17.30
CA ALA A 58 1.05 -0.97 16.83
C ALA A 58 0.73 -0.88 15.34
N HIS A 59 1.71 -1.17 14.48
CA HIS A 59 1.49 -1.16 13.05
C HIS A 59 0.41 -2.20 12.81
N PRO A 60 -0.81 -1.80 12.41
CA PRO A 60 -1.79 -2.81 12.10
C PRO A 60 -1.20 -3.55 10.90
N LYS A 61 -1.22 -4.88 11.00
CA LYS A 61 -0.93 -5.79 9.89
C LYS A 61 -1.79 -5.37 8.70
N MET A 62 -1.18 -4.76 7.67
CA MET A 62 -1.93 -4.03 6.65
C MET A 62 -1.35 -4.22 5.25
N ILE A 63 -2.28 -4.35 4.30
CA ILE A 63 -2.02 -4.09 2.89
C ILE A 63 -1.87 -2.57 2.74
N LYS A 64 -0.68 -2.13 2.30
CA LYS A 64 -0.32 -0.71 2.15
C LYS A 64 -0.85 -0.14 0.83
N GLY A 65 -0.89 -0.96 -0.21
CA GLY A 65 -1.44 -0.58 -1.50
C GLY A 65 -1.52 -1.75 -2.47
N ILE A 66 -2.39 -1.58 -3.47
CA ILE A 66 -2.62 -2.53 -4.56
C ILE A 66 -2.43 -1.77 -5.86
N ILE A 67 -1.59 -2.33 -6.74
CA ILE A 67 -1.19 -1.71 -8.01
C ILE A 67 -1.32 -2.76 -9.11
N ILE A 68 -1.98 -2.39 -10.21
CA ILE A 68 -2.01 -3.16 -11.45
C ILE A 68 -1.30 -2.34 -12.52
N VAL A 69 -0.23 -2.87 -13.10
CA VAL A 69 0.55 -2.21 -14.15
C VAL A 69 0.71 -3.11 -15.36
N ASN A 70 0.78 -2.53 -16.56
CA ASN A 70 1.04 -3.30 -17.77
C ASN A 70 2.54 -3.55 -18.00
N ASN A 71 2.87 -4.29 -19.07
CA ASN A 71 4.23 -4.56 -19.54
C ASN A 71 5.00 -3.30 -20.03
N SER A 72 4.40 -2.12 -19.97
CA SER A 72 5.04 -0.83 -20.29
C SER A 72 5.20 0.06 -19.06
N GLY A 73 4.82 -0.40 -17.86
CA GLY A 73 4.88 0.37 -16.62
C GLY A 73 3.78 1.42 -16.46
N GLN A 74 2.72 1.34 -17.26
CA GLN A 74 1.53 2.18 -17.09
C GLN A 74 0.58 1.54 -16.08
N ALA A 75 0.21 2.31 -15.05
CA ALA A 75 -0.81 1.89 -14.10
C ALA A 75 -2.19 1.79 -14.76
N ARG A 76 -2.88 0.69 -14.50
CA ARG A 76 -4.29 0.48 -14.84
C ARG A 76 -5.18 0.71 -13.64
N ILE A 77 -4.77 0.21 -12.48
CA ILE A 77 -5.47 0.41 -11.20
C ILE A 77 -4.44 0.72 -10.13
N CYS A 78 -4.73 1.72 -9.31
CA CYS A 78 -3.93 2.09 -8.15
C CYS A 78 -4.85 2.33 -6.97
N LYS A 79 -4.64 1.61 -5.87
CA LYS A 79 -5.36 1.82 -4.61
C LYS A 79 -4.37 1.85 -3.46
N PHE A 80 -4.15 3.04 -2.91
CA PHE A 80 -3.23 3.25 -1.79
C PHE A 80 -4.05 3.35 -0.50
N PHE A 81 -3.78 2.45 0.45
CA PHE A 81 -4.41 2.48 1.78
C PHE A 81 -3.56 3.26 2.78
N GLN A 82 -2.23 3.17 2.64
CA GLN A 82 -1.30 4.01 3.35
C GLN A 82 -0.96 5.23 2.51
N GLN A 83 -1.06 6.41 3.13
CA GLN A 83 -0.68 7.67 2.50
C GLN A 83 0.80 7.65 2.14
N VAL A 84 1.08 7.93 0.87
CA VAL A 84 2.43 8.07 0.30
C VAL A 84 2.74 9.55 0.31
N HIS A 85 3.69 9.99 1.14
CA HIS A 85 4.10 11.39 1.21
C HIS A 85 5.60 11.50 0.94
N ARG A 86 5.98 12.50 0.15
CA ARG A 86 7.39 12.85 -0.10
C ARG A 86 7.52 14.35 0.05
N GLU A 87 8.46 14.80 0.88
CA GLU A 87 8.72 16.23 1.08
C GLU A 87 9.01 16.91 -0.26
N GLY A 88 8.26 17.99 -0.55
CA GLY A 88 8.42 18.80 -1.75
C GLY A 88 7.70 18.28 -3.01
N TYR A 89 6.89 17.23 -2.93
CA TYR A 89 6.10 16.71 -4.05
C TYR A 89 4.60 16.72 -3.78
N SER A 90 3.81 16.81 -4.84
CA SER A 90 2.37 16.55 -4.75
C SER A 90 2.09 15.07 -4.45
N PRO A 91 0.95 14.73 -3.81
CA PRO A 91 0.59 13.33 -3.54
C PRO A 91 0.54 12.45 -4.79
N GLU A 92 0.10 13.00 -5.92
CA GLU A 92 -0.01 12.27 -7.19
C GLU A 92 1.36 11.92 -7.78
N GLU A 93 2.31 12.87 -7.76
CA GLU A 93 3.68 12.62 -8.22
C GLU A 93 4.38 11.57 -7.35
N ALA A 94 4.12 11.59 -6.03
CA ALA A 94 4.65 10.60 -5.12
C ALA A 94 4.09 9.20 -5.42
N GLN A 95 2.78 9.08 -5.67
CA GLN A 95 2.15 7.83 -6.07
C GLN A 95 2.67 7.32 -7.41
N GLN A 96 2.80 8.19 -8.41
CA GLN A 96 3.33 7.81 -9.71
C GLN A 96 4.78 7.33 -9.61
N SER A 97 5.60 7.98 -8.76
CA SER A 97 6.96 7.53 -8.49
C SER A 97 6.98 6.12 -7.88
N VAL A 98 6.08 5.83 -6.93
CA VAL A 98 5.96 4.48 -6.34
C VAL A 98 5.59 3.45 -7.42
N VAL A 99 4.60 3.73 -8.26
CA VAL A 99 4.21 2.84 -9.36
C VAL A 99 5.40 2.51 -10.28
N GLN A 100 6.18 3.51 -10.68
CA GLN A 100 7.35 3.31 -11.53
C GLN A 100 8.44 2.46 -10.84
N GLN A 101 8.67 2.70 -9.54
CA GLN A 101 9.63 1.90 -8.76
C GLN A 101 9.18 0.45 -8.63
N VAL A 102 7.90 0.21 -8.34
CA VAL A 102 7.29 -1.12 -8.28
C VAL A 102 7.46 -1.84 -9.62
N TYR A 103 7.09 -1.18 -10.71
CA TYR A 103 7.19 -1.78 -12.05
C TYR A 103 8.63 -2.16 -12.40
N LYS A 104 9.60 -1.28 -12.14
CA LYS A 104 11.01 -1.57 -12.40
C LYS A 104 11.49 -2.80 -11.62
N GLN A 105 11.12 -2.88 -10.35
CA GLN A 105 11.51 -3.99 -9.49
C GLN A 105 10.88 -5.33 -9.90
N VAL A 106 9.67 -5.31 -10.46
CA VAL A 106 8.93 -6.51 -10.86
C VAL A 106 9.30 -6.97 -12.28
N SER A 107 9.44 -6.05 -13.23
CA SER A 107 9.67 -6.35 -14.67
C SER A 107 11.08 -6.84 -15.00
N GLU A 108 12.10 -6.45 -14.23
CA GLU A 108 13.48 -6.91 -14.44
C GLU A 108 13.71 -8.36 -13.96
N ARG A 109 12.71 -9.00 -13.35
CA ARG A 109 12.86 -10.33 -12.75
C ARG A 109 12.50 -11.46 -13.72
N PRO A 110 13.29 -12.56 -13.75
CA PRO A 110 12.93 -13.74 -14.53
C PRO A 110 11.77 -14.52 -13.88
N ASP A 111 10.92 -15.13 -14.72
CA ASP A 111 9.76 -15.94 -14.31
C ASP A 111 10.12 -17.15 -13.43
N SER A 112 11.39 -17.55 -13.39
CA SER A 112 11.89 -18.64 -12.53
C SER A 112 12.07 -18.26 -11.07
N PHE A 113 11.92 -16.98 -10.72
CA PHE A 113 12.08 -16.49 -9.35
C PHE A 113 10.74 -16.46 -8.60
N CYS A 114 10.82 -16.40 -7.27
CA CYS A 114 9.62 -16.33 -6.44
C CYS A 114 8.81 -15.04 -6.69
N ASN A 115 7.49 -15.16 -6.54
CA ASN A 115 6.50 -14.08 -6.60
C ASN A 115 6.57 -13.08 -5.43
N TYR A 116 7.72 -13.01 -4.77
CA TYR A 116 7.99 -12.23 -3.57
C TYR A 116 9.21 -11.35 -3.79
N LEU A 117 9.11 -10.11 -3.33
CA LEU A 117 10.21 -9.18 -3.24
C LEU A 117 10.20 -8.47 -1.89
N GLU A 118 11.32 -8.51 -1.17
CA GLU A 118 11.59 -7.56 -0.11
C GLU A 118 11.98 -6.23 -0.77
N GLY A 119 10.98 -5.41 -1.06
CA GLY A 119 11.15 -4.15 -1.78
C GLY A 119 11.37 -3.01 -0.80
N SER A 120 12.51 -2.32 -0.89
CA SER A 120 12.65 -0.99 -0.29
C SER A 120 11.89 0.00 -1.17
N ILE A 121 10.60 0.15 -0.90
CA ILE A 121 9.87 1.33 -1.37
C ILE A 121 9.99 2.34 -0.26
N MET A 122 10.84 3.33 -0.50
CA MET A 122 11.21 4.35 0.48
C MET A 122 9.96 5.04 1.08
N GLN A 123 8.90 5.18 0.28
CA GLN A 123 7.65 5.81 0.71
C GLN A 123 6.74 4.91 1.56
N TRP A 124 6.91 3.58 1.52
CA TRP A 124 6.19 2.64 2.39
C TRP A 124 7.04 2.11 3.54
N GLY A 125 8.27 2.62 3.67
CA GLY A 125 9.23 2.29 4.71
C GLY A 125 9.97 0.98 4.49
N ASP A 126 11.01 0.78 5.29
CA ASP A 126 11.99 -0.32 5.20
C ASP A 126 11.40 -1.72 5.43
N ALA A 127 10.13 -1.79 5.84
CA ALA A 127 9.42 -3.01 6.14
C ALA A 127 8.24 -3.29 5.20
N THR A 128 8.44 -3.12 3.89
CA THR A 128 7.43 -3.45 2.89
C THR A 128 7.85 -4.66 2.07
N LYS A 129 6.91 -5.58 1.89
CA LYS A 129 7.03 -6.71 0.96
C LYS A 129 6.14 -6.42 -0.24
N LEU A 130 6.64 -6.70 -1.43
CA LEU A 130 5.85 -6.73 -2.65
C LEU A 130 5.59 -8.18 -3.02
N ILE A 131 4.32 -8.51 -3.17
CA ILE A 131 3.87 -9.82 -3.62
C ILE A 131 3.14 -9.58 -4.94
N TYR A 132 3.56 -10.29 -5.98
CA TYR A 132 3.01 -10.04 -7.31
C TYR A 132 2.72 -11.31 -8.08
N ARG A 133 1.88 -11.19 -9.09
CA ARG A 133 1.69 -12.22 -10.10
C ARG A 133 1.49 -11.59 -11.48
N HIS A 134 2.08 -12.20 -12.48
CA HIS A 134 1.93 -11.77 -13.87
C HIS A 134 0.82 -12.58 -14.55
N TYR A 135 -0.15 -11.87 -15.11
CA TYR A 135 -1.25 -12.43 -15.87
C TYR A 135 -1.28 -11.75 -17.24
N ALA A 136 -0.98 -12.51 -18.29
CA ALA A 136 -0.91 -12.04 -19.68
C ALA A 136 -0.04 -10.79 -19.85
N THR A 137 -0.64 -9.59 -19.89
CA THR A 137 0.04 -8.30 -20.09
C THR A 137 0.10 -7.45 -18.81
N LEU A 138 -0.41 -7.95 -17.68
CA LEU A 138 -0.59 -7.22 -16.45
C LEU A 138 0.15 -7.84 -15.26
N TYR A 139 0.81 -7.00 -14.48
CA TYR A 139 1.35 -7.34 -13.17
C TYR A 139 0.38 -6.87 -12.09
N PHE A 140 -0.12 -7.83 -11.31
CA PHE A 140 -0.92 -7.58 -10.12
C PHE A 140 0.03 -7.57 -8.93
N VAL A 141 0.16 -6.42 -8.26
CA VAL A 141 1.12 -6.22 -7.18
C VAL A 141 0.42 -5.74 -5.92
N PHE A 142 0.67 -6.44 -4.82
CA PHE A 142 0.21 -6.12 -3.49
C PHE A 142 1.41 -5.72 -2.64
N ALA A 143 1.40 -4.50 -2.12
CA ALA A 143 2.37 -4.02 -1.15
C ALA A 143 1.83 -4.29 0.26
N VAL A 144 2.54 -5.09 1.04
CA VAL A 144 2.10 -5.57 2.36
C VAL A 144 3.21 -5.42 3.40
N ASP A 145 2.83 -5.46 4.67
CA ASP A 145 3.79 -5.48 5.77
C ASP A 145 4.53 -6.83 5.87
N LYS A 146 5.68 -6.87 6.56
CA LYS A 146 6.51 -8.08 6.73
C LYS A 146 5.76 -9.23 7.42
N LEU A 147 4.78 -8.90 8.24
CA LEU A 147 4.01 -9.84 9.06
C LEU A 147 2.90 -10.57 8.29
N GLU A 148 2.61 -10.17 7.05
CA GLU A 148 1.63 -10.85 6.20
C GLU A 148 2.17 -12.15 5.61
N SER A 149 1.29 -13.12 5.41
CA SER A 149 1.64 -14.40 4.79
C SER A 149 1.77 -14.24 3.28
N ASP A 150 2.93 -14.61 2.72
CA ASP A 150 3.15 -14.44 1.28
C ASP A 150 2.18 -15.28 0.44
N LEU A 151 1.90 -16.51 0.90
CA LEU A 151 0.96 -17.42 0.26
C LEU A 151 -0.49 -16.92 0.38
N GLY A 152 -0.85 -16.31 1.51
CA GLY A 152 -2.19 -15.75 1.71
C GLY A 152 -2.48 -14.58 0.76
N ILE A 153 -1.49 -13.72 0.51
CA ILE A 153 -1.64 -12.62 -0.45
C ILE A 153 -1.65 -13.14 -1.89
N LEU A 154 -0.89 -14.19 -2.22
CA LEU A 154 -0.98 -14.83 -3.54
C LEU A 154 -2.35 -15.45 -3.81
N ASP A 155 -2.96 -16.05 -2.79
CA ASP A 155 -4.33 -16.56 -2.87
C ASP A 155 -5.34 -15.42 -3.03
N LEU A 156 -5.15 -14.31 -2.31
CA LEU A 156 -5.98 -13.12 -2.46
C LEU A 156 -5.92 -12.52 -3.87
N ILE A 157 -4.72 -12.48 -4.48
CA ILE A 157 -4.55 -12.07 -5.89
C ILE A 157 -5.34 -13.00 -6.81
N GLN A 158 -5.34 -14.31 -6.55
CA GLN A 158 -6.11 -15.28 -7.33
C GLN A 158 -7.62 -15.03 -7.20
N VAL A 159 -8.12 -14.87 -5.97
CA VAL A 159 -9.53 -14.55 -5.70
C VAL A 159 -9.95 -13.29 -6.44
N PHE A 160 -9.11 -12.25 -6.42
CA PHE A 160 -9.40 -11.00 -7.12
C PHE A 160 -9.48 -11.18 -8.64
N VAL A 161 -8.53 -11.89 -9.24
CA VAL A 161 -8.55 -12.15 -10.70
C VAL A 161 -9.74 -13.03 -11.10
N GLU A 162 -10.10 -14.01 -10.28
CA GLU A 162 -11.27 -14.86 -10.55
C GLU A 162 -12.59 -14.07 -10.40
N ALA A 163 -12.69 -13.16 -9.44
CA ALA A 163 -13.83 -12.27 -9.29
C ALA A 163 -13.96 -11.32 -10.51
N LEU A 164 -12.84 -10.79 -11.01
CA LEU A 164 -12.81 -9.98 -12.24
C LEU A 164 -13.29 -10.79 -13.44
N ASP A 165 -12.76 -12.00 -13.64
CA ASP A 165 -13.09 -12.85 -14.78
C ASP A 165 -14.59 -13.21 -14.81
N LYS A 166 -15.18 -13.53 -13.66
CA LYS A 166 -16.64 -13.79 -13.55
C LYS A 166 -17.48 -12.53 -13.75
N CYS A 167 -16.96 -11.35 -13.39
CA CYS A 167 -17.68 -10.09 -13.54
C CYS A 167 -17.67 -9.54 -14.98
N PHE A 168 -16.67 -9.87 -15.78
CA PHE A 168 -16.48 -9.37 -17.15
C PHE A 168 -16.58 -10.44 -18.24
N GLU A 169 -16.76 -11.72 -17.88
CA GLU A 169 -16.89 -12.86 -18.81
C GLU A 169 -15.72 -12.95 -19.80
N ASN A 170 -14.53 -13.34 -19.30
CA ASN A 170 -13.23 -13.30 -19.98
C ASN A 170 -12.59 -11.90 -19.95
N VAL A 171 -12.18 -11.49 -18.76
CA VAL A 171 -11.62 -10.15 -18.52
C VAL A 171 -10.37 -9.88 -19.36
N CYS A 172 -10.27 -8.69 -19.94
CA CYS A 172 -9.07 -8.22 -20.62
C CYS A 172 -8.53 -6.91 -20.01
N GLU A 173 -7.29 -6.54 -20.35
CA GLU A 173 -6.67 -5.29 -19.86
C GLU A 173 -7.52 -4.05 -20.18
N LEU A 174 -8.24 -4.08 -21.31
CA LEU A 174 -9.06 -2.97 -21.76
C LEU A 174 -10.30 -2.75 -20.87
N ASP A 175 -10.87 -3.83 -20.31
CA ASP A 175 -11.99 -3.74 -19.37
C ASP A 175 -11.59 -3.04 -18.09
N LEU A 176 -10.36 -3.27 -17.60
CA LEU A 176 -9.83 -2.59 -16.42
C LEU A 176 -9.66 -1.09 -16.65
N ILE A 177 -9.41 -0.67 -17.90
CA ILE A 177 -9.25 0.74 -18.28
C ILE A 177 -10.62 1.41 -18.43
N PHE A 178 -11.55 0.78 -19.14
CA PHE A 178 -12.86 1.39 -19.43
C PHE A 178 -13.85 1.28 -18.27
N HIS A 179 -13.70 0.29 -17.41
CA HIS A 179 -14.60 0.03 -16.29
C HIS A 179 -13.86 0.03 -14.95
N SER A 180 -12.95 1.00 -14.77
CA SER A 180 -12.18 1.17 -13.54
C SER A 180 -13.07 1.25 -12.30
N ASP A 181 -14.23 1.92 -12.38
CA ASP A 181 -15.17 2.04 -11.27
C ASP A 181 -15.66 0.66 -10.77
N LYS A 182 -16.03 -0.23 -11.70
CA LYS A 182 -16.47 -1.58 -11.37
C LYS A 182 -15.34 -2.42 -10.80
N VAL A 183 -14.11 -2.24 -11.30
CA VAL A 183 -12.92 -2.88 -10.73
C VAL A 183 -12.65 -2.40 -9.31
N HIS A 184 -12.82 -1.10 -9.03
CA HIS A 184 -12.70 -0.55 -7.69
C HIS A 184 -13.76 -1.11 -6.74
N TYR A 185 -15.01 -1.30 -7.19
CA TYR A 185 -16.06 -1.95 -6.39
C TYR A 185 -15.72 -3.40 -6.05
N ILE A 186 -15.27 -4.19 -7.03
CA ILE A 186 -14.81 -5.57 -6.79
C ILE A 186 -13.66 -5.55 -5.77
N LEU A 187 -12.72 -4.62 -5.91
CA LEU A 187 -11.58 -4.50 -5.00
C LEU A 187 -11.98 -4.03 -3.60
N ASP A 188 -13.01 -3.18 -3.47
CA ASP A 188 -13.57 -2.72 -2.20
C ASP A 188 -14.23 -3.86 -1.41
N GLU A 189 -14.91 -4.79 -2.08
CA GLU A 189 -15.50 -5.98 -1.43
C GLU A 189 -14.42 -6.95 -0.92
N ILE A 190 -13.25 -6.99 -1.55
CA ILE A 190 -12.15 -7.88 -1.16
C ILE A 190 -11.25 -7.22 -0.10
N VAL A 191 -10.84 -5.97 -0.32
CA VAL A 191 -9.92 -5.24 0.56
C VAL A 191 -10.38 -3.80 0.76
N MET A 192 -10.61 -3.45 2.03
CA MET A 192 -10.94 -2.09 2.45
C MET A 192 -10.06 -1.65 3.61
N ALA A 193 -9.58 -0.41 3.55
CA ALA A 193 -8.69 0.17 4.55
C ALA A 193 -7.45 -0.70 4.87
N GLY A 194 -6.95 -1.45 3.89
CA GLY A 194 -5.79 -2.33 4.05
C GLY A 194 -6.07 -3.65 4.76
N MET A 195 -7.34 -3.98 5.03
CA MET A 195 -7.78 -5.24 5.62
C MET A 195 -8.56 -6.08 4.61
N VAL A 196 -8.37 -7.40 4.67
CA VAL A 196 -9.15 -8.35 3.86
C VAL A 196 -10.54 -8.48 4.47
N LEU A 197 -11.58 -8.29 3.65
CA LEU A 197 -12.98 -8.39 4.04
C LEU A 197 -13.56 -9.73 3.66
N GLU A 198 -13.52 -10.07 2.37
CA GLU A 198 -14.13 -11.27 1.82
C GLU A 198 -13.17 -12.00 0.88
N THR A 199 -13.25 -13.33 0.92
CA THR A 199 -12.49 -14.23 0.04
C THR A 199 -13.40 -15.16 -0.75
N ASN A 200 -14.66 -15.30 -0.35
CA ASN A 200 -15.65 -16.07 -1.08
C ASN A 200 -16.16 -15.29 -2.29
N ILE A 201 -15.88 -15.83 -3.48
CA ILE A 201 -16.23 -15.21 -4.76
C ILE A 201 -17.74 -15.03 -4.92
N VAL A 202 -18.56 -15.94 -4.39
CA VAL A 202 -20.03 -15.82 -4.48
C VAL A 202 -20.52 -14.61 -3.69
N THR A 203 -19.98 -14.39 -2.49
CA THR A 203 -20.32 -13.23 -1.67
C THR A 203 -19.84 -11.94 -2.32
N ILE A 204 -18.59 -11.92 -2.84
CA ILE A 204 -18.01 -10.76 -3.54
C ILE A 204 -18.91 -10.37 -4.72
N LEU A 205 -19.29 -11.32 -5.59
CA LEU A 205 -20.13 -11.03 -6.75
C LEU A 205 -21.52 -10.53 -6.36
N SER A 206 -22.08 -11.01 -5.25
CA SER A 206 -23.35 -10.50 -4.73
C SER A 206 -23.21 -9.05 -4.27
N GLY A 207 -22.18 -8.72 -3.50
CA GLY A 207 -21.91 -7.37 -3.02
C GLY A 207 -21.73 -6.37 -4.16
N VAL A 208 -20.91 -6.73 -5.16
CA VAL A 208 -20.68 -5.90 -6.37
C VAL A 208 -21.97 -5.64 -7.15
N ASN A 209 -22.82 -6.65 -7.29
CA ASN A 209 -24.11 -6.50 -7.97
C ASN A 209 -25.05 -5.55 -7.22
N ASP A 210 -25.08 -5.61 -5.89
CA ASP A 210 -25.91 -4.73 -5.09
C ASP A 210 -25.40 -3.29 -5.12
N GLN A 211 -24.07 -3.09 -5.09
CA GLN A 211 -23.44 -1.79 -5.25
C GLN A 211 -23.72 -1.18 -6.63
N THR A 212 -23.68 -2.00 -7.69
CA THR A 212 -24.03 -1.59 -9.06
C THR A 212 -25.49 -1.13 -9.16
N LYS A 213 -26.43 -1.87 -8.55
CA LYS A 213 -27.85 -1.48 -8.50
C LYS A 213 -28.06 -0.17 -7.74
N LEU A 214 -27.36 0.02 -6.63
CA LEU A 214 -27.44 1.26 -5.83
C LEU A 214 -26.88 2.46 -6.61
N HIS A 215 -25.77 2.28 -7.33
CA HIS A 215 -25.21 3.32 -8.18
C HIS A 215 -26.21 3.73 -9.27
N GLN A 216 -26.76 2.76 -10.00
CA GLN A 216 -27.76 3.03 -11.05
C GLN A 216 -28.99 3.78 -10.53
N LYS A 217 -29.54 3.34 -9.37
CA LYS A 217 -30.67 4.01 -8.72
C LYS A 217 -30.37 5.46 -8.29
N SER A 218 -29.13 5.73 -7.90
CA SER A 218 -28.71 7.07 -7.48
C SER A 218 -28.60 8.01 -8.69
N THR A 219 -28.00 7.53 -9.78
CA THR A 219 -27.88 8.27 -11.04
C THR A 219 -29.24 8.55 -11.68
N SER A 220 -30.16 7.57 -11.67
CA SER A 220 -31.50 7.77 -12.23
C SER A 220 -32.30 8.84 -11.47
N LYS A 221 -32.21 8.86 -10.13
CA LYS A 221 -32.86 9.88 -9.29
C LYS A 221 -32.28 11.27 -9.52
N LEU A 222 -30.95 11.38 -9.68
CA LEU A 222 -30.29 12.64 -10.00
C LEU A 222 -30.73 13.19 -11.36
N ASN A 223 -30.80 12.33 -12.38
CA ASN A 223 -31.25 12.73 -13.71
C ASN A 223 -32.71 13.18 -13.71
N GLU A 224 -33.58 12.51 -12.94
CA GLU A 224 -34.98 12.92 -12.79
C GLU A 224 -35.12 14.27 -12.07
N ALA A 225 -34.28 14.52 -11.06
CA ALA A 225 -34.23 15.80 -10.35
C ALA A 225 -33.73 16.95 -11.25
N LEU A 226 -32.70 16.71 -12.08
CA LEU A 226 -32.19 17.69 -13.04
C LEU A 226 -33.21 17.97 -14.16
N GLY A 227 -33.90 16.94 -14.66
CA GLY A 227 -34.95 17.08 -15.66
C GLY A 227 -36.12 17.93 -15.17
N LYS A 228 -36.49 17.80 -13.89
CA LYS A 228 -37.51 18.65 -13.25
C LYS A 228 -37.06 20.10 -13.05
N ALA A 229 -35.78 20.35 -12.76
CA ALA A 229 -35.25 21.70 -12.54
C ALA A 229 -35.15 22.55 -13.83
N THR A 230 -34.93 21.92 -14.98
CA THR A 230 -34.84 22.63 -16.28
C THR A 230 -36.21 23.04 -16.84
N SER A 231 -37.29 22.34 -16.45
CA SER A 231 -38.65 22.66 -16.90
C SER A 231 -39.28 23.87 -16.19
N THR A 232 -38.79 24.28 -15.01
CA THR A 232 -39.44 25.33 -14.19
C THR A 232 -38.95 26.76 -14.51
N LYS A 233 -37.96 26.94 -15.40
CA LYS A 233 -37.34 28.26 -15.67
C LYS A 233 -37.80 28.97 -16.96
N MET A 234 -38.82 28.46 -17.65
CA MET A 234 -39.40 29.07 -18.88
C MET A 234 -40.85 29.57 -18.65
N GLY A 235 -41.10 30.27 -17.55
CA GLY A 235 -42.31 31.08 -17.36
C GLY A 235 -42.02 32.53 -17.77
N SER A 236 -42.40 32.89 -19.01
CA SER A 236 -42.24 34.23 -19.59
C SER A 236 -42.79 35.35 -18.68
N PRO A 237 -42.13 36.52 -18.57
CA PRO A 237 -42.76 37.72 -18.02
C PRO A 237 -43.80 38.21 -19.03
N GLY A 238 -45.08 38.10 -18.68
CA GLY A 238 -46.17 38.67 -19.47
C GLY A 238 -46.03 40.18 -19.55
N VAL A 239 -45.85 40.69 -20.77
CA VAL A 239 -46.01 42.11 -21.12
C VAL A 239 -47.48 42.47 -20.96
N ARG A 240 -47.77 43.45 -20.09
CA ARG A 240 -49.01 44.22 -20.06
C ARG A 240 -48.66 45.69 -19.97
#